data_AF-A0A1Q6LNF9-F1
#
_entry.id   AF-A0A1Q6LNF9-F1
#
_cell.length_a   1.000
_cell.length_b   1.000
_cell.length_c   1.000
_cell.angle_alpha   90.00
_cell.angle_beta   90.00
_cell.angle_gamma   90.00
#
_symmetry.space_group_name_H-M   'P 1'
#
loop_
_entity.id
_entity.type
_entity.pdbx_description
1 polymer ?
#
loop_
_entity_poly.entity_id
_entity_poly.type
_entity_poly.pdbx_seq_one_letter_code
_entity_poly.pdbx_strand_id
1 'polypeptide(L)'
;MAEGLTAYEILDSSNVVWYRGRRIDNMKEDIDTIINYQPNYLFLNYGSNDLELWEGNVNSFIKSYRNTLYYLERTLPNTKIIINSILPVSEKATIFNKVYTGCVNTNFLIKTSL
;
A
#
# COMPACT_ATOMS: atom_id res chain seq x y z
N MET A 1 4.10 -9.77 -2.23
CA MET A 1 2.93 -10.30 -2.99
C MET A 1 3.13 -10.11 -4.49
N ALA A 2 3.22 -8.87 -4.99
CA ALA A 2 3.37 -8.59 -6.42
C ALA A 2 4.54 -9.34 -7.09
N GLU A 3 5.70 -9.42 -6.43
CA GLU A 3 6.85 -10.23 -6.87
C GLU A 3 6.46 -11.67 -7.21
N GLY A 4 5.88 -12.38 -6.24
CA GLY A 4 5.51 -13.79 -6.42
C GLY A 4 4.45 -13.95 -7.51
N LEU A 5 3.40 -13.13 -7.51
CA LEU A 5 2.35 -13.21 -8.52
C LEU A 5 2.87 -12.94 -9.94
N THR A 6 3.86 -12.07 -10.09
CA THR A 6 4.53 -11.83 -11.37
C THR A 6 5.44 -13.00 -11.76
N ALA A 7 6.22 -13.53 -10.81
CA ALA A 7 7.15 -14.64 -11.04
C ALA A 7 6.44 -15.95 -11.43
N TYR A 8 5.23 -16.16 -10.93
CA TYR A 8 4.36 -17.29 -11.30
C TYR A 8 3.43 -16.98 -12.49
N GLU A 9 3.65 -15.86 -13.19
CA GLU A 9 2.89 -15.45 -14.38
C GLU A 9 1.36 -15.31 -14.13
N ILE A 10 0.97 -15.13 -12.88
CA ILE A 10 -0.42 -14.83 -12.49
C ILE A 10 -0.75 -13.37 -12.85
N LEU A 11 0.23 -12.49 -12.74
CA LEU A 11 0.14 -11.10 -13.21
C LEU A 11 1.13 -10.88 -14.36
N ASP A 12 0.67 -10.19 -15.41
CA ASP A 12 1.52 -9.74 -16.50
C ASP A 12 2.47 -8.64 -16.01
N SER A 13 3.78 -8.91 -16.12
CA SER A 13 4.84 -7.99 -15.69
C SER A 13 4.76 -6.59 -16.32
N SER A 14 4.15 -6.45 -17.50
CA SER A 14 3.95 -5.14 -18.15
C SER A 14 2.94 -4.25 -17.44
N ASN A 15 2.11 -4.82 -16.56
CA ASN A 15 1.06 -4.13 -15.81
C ASN A 15 1.36 -4.03 -14.30
N VAL A 16 2.54 -4.46 -13.86
CA VAL A 16 2.90 -4.53 -12.43
C VAL A 16 4.15 -3.72 -12.14
N VAL A 17 4.03 -2.77 -11.21
CA VAL A 17 5.17 -2.05 -10.64
C VAL A 17 5.39 -2.55 -9.22
N TRP A 18 6.59 -3.08 -8.93
CA TRP A 18 6.92 -3.58 -7.61
C TRP A 18 8.41 -3.51 -7.30
N TYR A 19 8.74 -3.43 -6.00
CA TYR A 19 10.09 -3.59 -5.48
C TYR A 19 10.04 -4.20 -4.07
N ARG A 20 11.06 -4.97 -3.66
CA ARG A 20 11.13 -5.54 -2.30
C ARG A 20 11.30 -4.43 -1.26
N GLY A 21 10.51 -4.46 -0.19
CA GLY A 21 10.59 -3.45 0.87
C GLY A 21 10.01 -2.09 0.49
N ARG A 22 9.27 -2.01 -0.63
CA ARG A 22 8.51 -0.80 -1.00
C ARG A 22 7.45 -0.49 0.05
N ARG A 23 7.28 0.79 0.36
CA ARG A 23 6.45 1.38 1.41
C ARG A 23 5.74 2.61 0.86
N ILE A 24 4.76 3.12 1.61
CA ILE A 24 3.99 4.26 1.14
C ILE A 24 4.79 5.57 1.08
N ASP A 25 5.80 5.74 1.94
CA ASP A 25 6.67 6.91 2.01
C ASP A 25 7.72 6.96 0.88
N ASN A 26 8.10 5.80 0.34
CA ASN A 26 9.06 5.68 -0.77
C ASN A 26 8.42 5.26 -2.10
N MET A 27 7.08 5.25 -2.19
CA MET A 27 6.32 4.97 -3.41
C MET A 27 6.64 5.94 -4.57
N LYS A 28 7.24 7.10 -4.30
CA LYS A 28 7.65 8.06 -5.33
C LYS A 28 8.50 7.44 -6.45
N GLU A 29 9.23 6.36 -6.17
CA GLU A 29 10.01 5.64 -7.18
C GLU A 29 9.14 4.89 -8.20
N ASP A 30 7.89 4.59 -7.86
CA ASP A 30 6.96 3.85 -8.69
C ASP A 30 5.96 4.79 -9.42
N ILE A 31 5.76 6.00 -8.88
CA ILE A 31 4.72 6.95 -9.31
C ILE A 31 4.80 7.30 -10.79
N ASP A 32 5.99 7.65 -11.30
CA ASP A 32 6.13 8.09 -12.70
C ASP A 32 5.75 6.96 -13.68
N THR A 33 6.15 5.73 -13.37
CA THR A 33 5.77 4.55 -14.15
C THR A 33 4.26 4.33 -14.13
N ILE A 34 3.62 4.44 -12.95
CA ILE A 34 2.17 4.30 -12.80
C ILE A 34 1.42 5.36 -13.63
N ILE A 35 1.88 6.61 -13.61
CA ILE A 35 1.28 7.70 -14.38
C ILE A 35 1.38 7.41 -15.88
N ASN A 36 2.55 6.95 -16.35
CA ASN A 36 2.78 6.62 -17.75
C ASN A 36 1.89 5.48 -18.24
N TYR A 37 1.50 4.55 -17.38
CA TYR A 37 0.57 3.47 -17.75
C TYR A 37 -0.88 3.92 -17.95
N GLN A 38 -1.27 5.10 -17.42
CA GLN A 38 -2.64 5.62 -17.48
C GLN A 38 -3.72 4.54 -17.20
N PRO A 39 -3.63 3.81 -16.08
CA PRO A 39 -4.47 2.63 -15.86
C PRO A 39 -5.93 3.00 -15.64
N ASN A 40 -6.87 2.22 -16.16
CA ASN A 40 -8.29 2.38 -15.79
C ASN A 40 -8.55 1.98 -14.32
N TYR A 41 -7.79 0.99 -13.83
CA TYR A 41 -7.88 0.48 -12.47
C TYR A 41 -6.46 0.36 -11.88
N LEU A 42 -6.25 0.94 -10.70
CA LEU A 42 -4.98 0.88 -9.99
C LEU A 42 -5.16 0.15 -8.67
N PHE A 43 -4.58 -1.05 -8.55
CA PHE A 43 -4.58 -1.82 -7.31
C PHE A 43 -3.34 -1.46 -6.48
N LEU A 44 -3.55 -0.90 -5.29
CA LEU A 44 -2.51 -0.55 -4.35
C LEU A 44 -2.40 -1.61 -3.25
N ASN A 45 -1.22 -2.21 -3.12
CA ASN A 45 -0.91 -3.20 -2.09
C ASN A 45 0.27 -2.75 -1.23
N TYR A 46 0.04 -1.70 -0.43
CA TYR A 46 1.00 -1.10 0.49
C TYR A 46 0.53 -1.28 1.94
N GLY A 47 1.46 -1.26 2.89
CA GLY A 47 1.14 -1.34 4.32
C GLY A 47 1.86 -2.46 5.06
N SER A 48 2.13 -3.61 4.44
CA SER A 48 2.81 -4.72 5.14
C SER A 48 4.24 -4.36 5.58
N ASN A 49 5.01 -3.70 4.73
CA ASN A 49 6.37 -3.25 5.06
C ASN A 49 6.37 -1.99 5.93
N ASP A 50 5.26 -1.25 5.95
CA ASP A 50 5.11 -0.03 6.70
C ASP A 50 4.94 -0.30 8.20
N LEU A 51 4.19 -1.35 8.55
CA LEU A 51 3.90 -1.69 9.96
C LEU A 51 5.15 -1.70 10.85
N GLU A 52 6.24 -2.30 10.39
CA GLU A 52 7.48 -2.42 11.16
C GLU A 52 8.24 -1.09 11.29
N LEU A 53 8.26 -0.27 10.23
CA LEU A 53 9.03 0.98 10.19
C LEU A 53 8.38 2.12 10.97
N TRP A 54 7.05 2.16 11.01
CA TRP A 54 6.34 3.24 11.69
C TRP A 54 6.24 3.03 13.20
N GLU A 55 6.68 1.89 13.75
CA GLU A 55 6.75 1.59 15.20
C GLU A 55 5.47 1.94 16.00
N GLY A 56 4.30 1.87 15.37
CA GLY A 56 3.03 2.28 15.99
C GLY A 56 2.62 3.75 15.80
N ASN A 57 3.40 4.56 15.09
CA ASN A 57 2.99 5.89 14.60
C ASN A 57 2.03 5.77 13.40
N VAL A 58 0.84 5.26 13.71
CA VAL A 58 -0.26 5.05 12.76
C VAL A 58 -0.69 6.36 12.09
N ASN A 59 -0.63 7.49 12.80
CA ASN A 59 -1.06 8.79 12.27
C ASN A 59 -0.18 9.28 11.12
N SER A 60 1.15 9.17 11.26
CA SER A 60 2.05 9.58 10.19
C SER A 60 1.96 8.66 8.98
N PHE A 61 1.77 7.35 9.19
CA PHE A 61 1.47 6.42 8.10
C PHE A 61 0.19 6.82 7.34
N ILE A 62 -0.91 7.08 8.05
CA ILE A 62 -2.18 7.54 7.44
C ILE A 62 -1.99 8.84 6.67
N LYS A 63 -1.27 9.81 7.24
CA LYS A 63 -1.00 11.08 6.57
C LYS A 63 -0.23 10.86 5.26
N SER A 64 0.81 10.02 5.27
CA SER A 64 1.56 9.68 4.07
C SER A 64 0.68 9.02 3.02
N TYR A 65 -0.14 8.05 3.44
CA TYR A 65 -1.06 7.34 2.56
C TYR A 65 -2.07 8.30 1.90
N ARG A 66 -2.68 9.20 2.68
CA ARG A 66 -3.65 10.19 2.17
C ARG A 66 -3.03 11.14 1.17
N ASN A 67 -1.82 11.63 1.45
CA ASN A 67 -1.12 12.53 0.53
C ASN A 67 -0.84 11.85 -0.81
N THR A 68 -0.43 10.57 -0.78
CA THR A 68 -0.19 9.78 -1.98
C THR A 68 -1.48 9.55 -2.77
N LEU A 69 -2.59 9.19 -2.11
CA LEU A 69 -3.87 9.02 -2.78
C LEU A 69 -4.36 10.32 -3.43
N TYR A 70 -4.31 11.43 -2.69
CA TYR A 70 -4.70 12.74 -3.21
C TYR A 70 -3.90 13.13 -4.45
N TYR A 71 -2.59 12.87 -4.43
CA TYR A 71 -1.73 13.11 -5.58
C TYR A 71 -2.13 12.24 -6.78
N LEU A 72 -2.33 10.93 -6.57
CA LEU A 72 -2.72 10.00 -7.62
C LEU A 72 -4.09 10.35 -8.22
N GLU A 73 -5.10 10.67 -7.41
CA GLU A 73 -6.44 11.06 -7.88
C GLU A 73 -6.40 12.33 -8.73
N ARG A 74 -5.53 13.30 -8.39
CA ARG A 74 -5.36 14.52 -9.18
C ARG A 74 -4.62 14.29 -10.49
N THR A 75 -3.59 13.45 -10.48
CA THR A 75 -2.78 13.17 -11.67
C THR A 75 -3.47 12.18 -12.61
N LEU A 76 -4.27 11.26 -12.06
CA LEU A 76 -4.97 10.20 -12.78
C LEU A 76 -6.49 10.26 -12.50
N PRO A 77 -7.18 11.32 -12.94
CA PRO A 77 -8.59 11.55 -12.59
C PRO A 77 -9.56 10.51 -13.14
N ASN A 78 -9.15 9.74 -14.17
CA ASN A 78 -9.95 8.70 -14.79
C ASN A 78 -9.63 7.30 -14.24
N THR A 79 -8.69 7.17 -13.31
CA THR A 79 -8.25 5.90 -12.74
C THR A 79 -9.07 5.58 -11.50
N LYS A 80 -9.65 4.38 -11.45
CA LYS A 80 -10.27 3.87 -10.23
C LYS A 80 -9.20 3.24 -9.33
N ILE A 81 -8.93 3.86 -8.18
CA ILE A 81 -7.98 3.34 -7.20
C ILE A 81 -8.67 2.32 -6.30
N ILE A 82 -8.07 1.14 -6.15
CA ILE A 82 -8.53 0.03 -5.31
C ILE A 82 -7.40 -0.29 -4.34
N ILE A 83 -7.69 -0.23 -3.04
CA ILE A 83 -6.69 -0.48 -1.99
C ILE A 83 -6.92 -1.87 -1.42
N ASN A 84 -5.87 -2.70 -1.42
CA ASN A 84 -5.89 -3.95 -0.70
C ASN A 84 -5.65 -3.70 0.80
N SER A 85 -6.57 -4.18 1.62
CA SER A 85 -6.45 -4.11 3.07
C SER A 85 -5.24 -4.88 3.57
N ILE A 86 -4.58 -4.32 4.58
CA ILE A 86 -3.53 -4.99 5.33
C ILE A 86 -4.17 -6.15 6.10
N LEU A 87 -3.74 -7.38 5.87
CA LEU A 87 -4.35 -8.52 6.57
C LEU A 87 -4.06 -8.44 8.08
N PRO A 88 -5.03 -8.81 8.95
CA PRO A 88 -4.80 -8.87 10.37
C PRO A 88 -3.73 -9.91 10.69
N VAL A 89 -2.83 -9.57 11.62
CA VAL A 89 -1.85 -10.52 12.15
C VAL A 89 -2.49 -11.42 13.21
N SER A 90 -1.86 -12.57 13.46
CA SER A 90 -2.30 -13.45 14.55
C SER A 90 -2.04 -12.82 15.93
N GLU A 91 -2.85 -13.19 16.92
CA GLU A 91 -2.63 -12.79 18.32
C GLU A 91 -1.24 -13.21 18.83
N LYS A 92 -0.75 -14.37 18.40
CA LYS A 92 0.61 -14.81 18.74
C LYS A 92 1.67 -13.83 18.25
N ALA A 93 1.51 -13.28 17.04
CA ALA A 93 2.43 -12.30 16.48
C ALA A 93 2.35 -10.95 17.22
N THR A 94 1.16 -10.50 17.62
CA THR A 94 1.02 -9.25 18.39
C THR A 94 1.61 -9.36 19.79
N ILE A 95 1.52 -10.53 20.44
CA ILE A 95 2.17 -10.80 21.72
C ILE A 95 3.69 -10.78 21.57
N PHE A 96 4.21 -11.41 20.50
CA PHE A 96 5.65 -11.46 20.23
C PHE A 96 6.22 -10.08 19.90
N ASN A 97 5.52 -9.29 19.08
CA ASN A 97 5.91 -7.94 18.73
C ASN A 97 4.70 -7.00 18.71
N LYS A 98 4.70 -6.05 19.65
CA LYS A 98 3.63 -5.07 19.83
C LYS A 98 3.44 -4.14 18.64
N VAL A 99 4.43 -3.98 17.77
CA VAL A 99 4.33 -3.18 16.54
C VAL A 99 3.15 -3.63 15.66
N TYR A 100 2.80 -4.92 15.68
CA TYR A 100 1.68 -5.43 14.89
C TYR A 100 0.30 -5.15 15.48
N THR A 101 0.19 -4.59 16.68
CA THR A 101 -1.11 -4.26 17.31
C THR A 101 -1.86 -3.18 16.52
N GLY A 102 -1.15 -2.35 15.74
CA GLY A 102 -1.72 -1.27 14.92
C GLY A 102 -2.41 -1.71 13.62
N CYS A 103 -2.27 -2.96 13.17
CA CYS A 103 -2.72 -3.43 11.84
C CYS A 103 -4.23 -3.27 11.59
N VAL A 104 -5.05 -3.49 12.62
CA VAL A 104 -6.50 -3.44 12.47
C VAL A 104 -6.97 -1.98 12.34
N ASN A 105 -6.34 -1.08 13.09
CA ASN A 105 -6.69 0.33 13.11
C ASN A 105 -6.30 1.04 11.81
N THR A 106 -5.19 0.64 11.16
CA THR A 106 -4.75 1.25 9.90
C THR A 106 -5.76 1.07 8.77
N ASN A 107 -6.33 -0.14 8.60
CA ASN A 107 -7.35 -0.37 7.56
C ASN A 107 -8.62 0.44 7.80
N PHE A 108 -9.07 0.48 9.06
CA PHE A 108 -10.25 1.25 9.43
C PHE A 108 -10.05 2.73 9.11
N LEU A 109 -8.88 3.28 9.44
CA LEU A 109 -8.57 4.70 9.24
C LEU A 109 -8.33 5.07 7.78
N ILE A 110 -7.78 4.16 6.96
CA ILE A 110 -7.70 4.35 5.50
C ILE A 110 -9.12 4.41 4.91
N LYS A 111 -10.01 3.51 5.32
CA LYS A 111 -11.38 3.41 4.80
C LYS A 111 -12.27 4.61 5.17
N THR A 112 -12.09 5.20 6.35
CA THR A 112 -12.89 6.36 6.82
C THR A 112 -12.33 7.71 6.38
N SER A 113 -11.14 7.73 5.77
CA SER A 113 -10.47 8.95 5.29
C SER A 113 -10.69 9.22 3.80
N LEU A 114 -11.37 8.31 3.11
CA LEU A 114 -11.83 8.38 1.72
C LEU A 114 -13.35 8.59 1.70
#